data_AF-A0A1V5WRM3-F1
#
_entry.id   AF-A0A1V5WRM3-F1
#
_cell.length_a   1.000
_cell.length_b   1.000
_cell.length_c   1.000
_cell.angle_alpha   90.00
_cell.angle_beta   90.00
_cell.angle_gamma   90.00
#
_symmetry.space_group_name_H-M   'P 1'
#
loop_
_entity.id
_entity.type
_entity.pdbx_description
1 polymer ?
#
loop_
_entity_poly.entity_id
_entity_poly.type
_entity_poly.pdbx_seq_one_letter_code
_entity_poly.pdbx_strand_id
1 'polypeptide(L)'
;MDLSTRLDNFDPAQDASIVDLYSIKADKTYVDASLGAKVNQTLFDTSIASLTGWNISQDASLILKADKTYVDGSLNAKQDIIPAGTYVKEASLGDGLVWNAGQLDVSVAGGSGASSLSGLSDVSISSLSDKDALIYDSSNAKWINVPTTDISSLYYERIYIDGSLNAKVNRTLFDSSLLSITNNNLSQDASIIALRTANTNQDTSIALLNGWQVSQDASIITLRATNVTQDASITSLRGWELSQDASILLRPLTTYVDGSLNLKMNIIDVSTTYLKINDASSNYAKRLTYFTTVNASTYLVNPSDNLNIIQCDTSTVITFPDTLEAGFSTTVMLNVSTGYVTLNASTFRATDASVRLKDMYAAATVVHQGSGVFYGFGNLK
;
A
#
# COMPACT_ATOMS: atom_id res chain seq x y z
N MET A 1 -5.60 -135.80 -28.29
CA MET A 1 -5.21 -137.22 -28.24
C MET A 1 -4.24 -137.34 -27.08
N ASP A 2 -4.53 -138.28 -26.18
CA ASP A 2 -3.99 -138.46 -24.83
C ASP A 2 -2.46 -138.64 -24.81
N LEU A 3 -1.78 -137.99 -23.85
CA LEU A 3 -0.32 -137.98 -23.70
C LEU A 3 0.22 -139.20 -22.89
N SER A 4 -0.66 -140.10 -22.43
CA SER A 4 -0.25 -141.22 -21.57
C SER A 4 0.58 -142.31 -22.26
N THR A 5 0.62 -142.39 -23.59
CA THR A 5 1.23 -143.55 -24.28
C THR A 5 2.71 -143.35 -24.67
N ARG A 6 3.38 -142.31 -24.18
CA ARG A 6 4.75 -141.96 -24.62
C ARG A 6 5.86 -142.33 -23.63
N LEU A 7 5.56 -143.15 -22.63
CA LEU A 7 6.56 -143.61 -21.63
C LEU A 7 7.11 -145.02 -21.85
N ASP A 8 6.53 -145.82 -22.76
CA ASP A 8 6.87 -147.25 -22.86
C ASP A 8 8.02 -147.57 -23.84
N ASN A 9 8.74 -146.55 -24.34
CA ASN A 9 9.78 -146.71 -25.38
C ASN A 9 11.23 -146.57 -24.87
N PHE A 10 11.50 -146.78 -23.57
CA PHE A 10 12.88 -146.78 -23.08
C PHE A 10 13.62 -148.05 -23.51
N ASP A 11 14.52 -147.90 -24.49
CA ASP A 11 15.45 -148.93 -24.96
C ASP A 11 16.55 -149.15 -23.89
N PRO A 12 16.63 -150.33 -23.24
CA PRO A 12 17.64 -150.65 -22.24
C PRO A 12 19.08 -150.54 -22.77
N ALA A 13 19.29 -150.64 -24.09
CA ALA A 13 20.62 -150.50 -24.68
C ALA A 13 21.18 -149.08 -24.58
N GLN A 14 20.32 -148.05 -24.58
CA GLN A 14 20.79 -146.67 -24.37
C GLN A 14 21.28 -146.44 -22.93
N ASP A 15 20.62 -147.05 -21.94
CA ASP A 15 20.98 -146.90 -20.54
C ASP A 15 22.33 -147.57 -20.23
N ALA A 16 22.59 -148.75 -20.80
CA ALA A 16 23.90 -149.42 -20.71
C ALA A 16 25.03 -148.57 -21.32
N SER A 17 24.78 -147.91 -22.47
CA SER A 17 25.79 -147.07 -23.14
C SER A 17 26.17 -145.83 -22.33
N ILE A 18 25.25 -145.28 -21.54
CA ILE A 18 25.49 -144.13 -20.67
C ILE A 18 26.36 -144.53 -19.46
N VAL A 19 26.13 -145.73 -18.91
CA VAL A 19 26.93 -146.27 -17.80
C VAL A 19 28.38 -146.54 -18.21
N ASP A 20 28.60 -147.08 -19.41
CA ASP A 20 29.95 -147.30 -19.96
C ASP A 20 30.68 -145.97 -20.22
N LEU A 21 29.96 -144.96 -20.74
CA LEU A 21 30.52 -143.62 -20.99
C LEU A 21 30.94 -142.91 -19.70
N TYR A 22 30.16 -143.07 -18.63
CA TYR A 22 30.52 -142.55 -17.30
C TYR A 22 31.70 -143.31 -16.69
N SER A 23 31.78 -144.62 -16.89
CA SER A 23 32.87 -145.45 -16.39
C SER A 23 34.21 -145.12 -17.06
N ILE A 24 34.22 -144.87 -18.38
CA ILE A 24 35.44 -144.45 -19.11
C ILE A 24 35.95 -143.08 -18.66
N LYS A 25 35.06 -142.12 -18.36
CA LYS A 25 35.48 -140.80 -17.86
C LYS A 25 35.85 -140.79 -16.37
N ALA A 26 35.38 -141.77 -15.61
CA ALA A 26 35.76 -141.95 -14.21
C ALA A 26 37.02 -142.82 -14.04
N ASP A 27 37.44 -143.57 -15.06
CA ASP A 27 38.64 -144.38 -15.02
C ASP A 27 39.88 -143.47 -14.90
N LYS A 28 40.59 -143.64 -13.77
CA LYS A 28 41.78 -142.88 -13.43
C LYS A 28 42.84 -142.98 -14.53
N THR A 29 42.95 -144.12 -15.22
CA THR A 29 43.91 -144.29 -16.31
C THR A 29 43.57 -143.42 -17.54
N TYR A 30 42.29 -143.25 -17.86
CA TYR A 30 41.85 -142.38 -18.95
C TYR A 30 42.00 -140.89 -18.60
N VAL A 31 41.71 -140.53 -17.35
CA VAL A 31 41.94 -139.16 -16.83
C VAL A 31 43.43 -138.82 -16.83
N ASP A 32 44.29 -139.72 -16.37
CA ASP A 32 45.75 -139.52 -16.33
C ASP A 32 46.34 -139.44 -17.76
N ALA A 33 45.87 -140.26 -18.70
CA ALA A 33 46.25 -140.15 -20.12
C ALA A 33 45.76 -138.84 -20.77
N SER A 34 44.53 -138.40 -20.46
CA SER A 34 43.99 -137.12 -20.93
C SER A 34 44.75 -135.92 -20.34
N LEU A 35 45.20 -136.01 -19.07
CA LEU A 35 46.02 -134.97 -18.45
C LEU A 35 47.45 -134.96 -19.03
N GLY A 36 48.04 -136.13 -19.27
CA GLY A 36 49.34 -136.27 -19.92
C GLY A 36 49.36 -135.81 -21.38
N ALA A 37 48.24 -135.89 -22.09
CA ALA A 37 48.08 -135.31 -23.42
C ALA A 37 47.83 -133.78 -23.40
N LYS A 38 47.15 -133.27 -22.35
CA LYS A 38 46.92 -131.82 -22.14
C LYS A 38 48.18 -131.09 -21.66
N VAL A 39 49.09 -131.79 -20.97
CA VAL A 39 50.42 -131.29 -20.62
C VAL A 39 51.41 -131.90 -21.59
N ASN A 40 51.52 -131.33 -22.80
CA ASN A 40 52.49 -131.79 -23.79
C ASN A 40 53.91 -131.43 -23.31
N GLN A 41 54.49 -132.30 -22.48
CA GLN A 41 55.77 -132.14 -21.81
C GLN A 41 56.87 -131.73 -22.81
N THR A 42 56.81 -132.26 -24.04
CA THR A 42 57.74 -131.90 -25.12
C THR A 42 57.63 -130.44 -25.55
N LEU A 43 56.43 -129.87 -25.64
CA LEU A 43 56.26 -128.44 -25.94
C LEU A 43 56.70 -127.55 -24.77
N PHE A 44 56.45 -128.00 -23.53
CA PHE A 44 56.91 -127.30 -22.34
C PHE A 44 58.45 -127.27 -22.28
N ASP A 45 59.10 -128.41 -22.45
CA ASP A 45 60.56 -128.54 -22.45
C ASP A 45 61.19 -127.76 -23.61
N THR A 46 60.56 -127.76 -24.80
CA THR A 46 61.00 -126.96 -25.95
C THR A 46 60.90 -125.45 -25.66
N SER A 47 59.87 -125.01 -24.95
CA SER A 47 59.67 -123.61 -24.57
C SER A 47 60.71 -123.17 -23.52
N ILE A 48 61.00 -124.03 -22.53
CA ILE A 48 62.04 -123.81 -21.52
C ILE A 48 63.44 -123.79 -22.17
N ALA A 49 63.72 -124.68 -23.11
CA ALA A 49 64.98 -124.69 -23.88
C ALA A 49 65.14 -123.41 -24.72
N SER A 50 64.06 -122.93 -25.33
CA SER A 50 64.07 -121.67 -26.09
C SER A 50 64.30 -120.45 -25.19
N LEU A 51 63.69 -120.42 -24.01
CA LEU A 51 63.86 -119.32 -23.04
C LEU A 51 65.28 -119.30 -22.44
N THR A 52 65.81 -120.46 -22.09
CA THR A 52 67.19 -120.59 -21.58
C THR A 52 68.23 -120.22 -22.65
N GLY A 53 68.02 -120.61 -23.91
CA GLY A 53 68.87 -120.17 -25.03
C GLY A 53 68.82 -118.67 -25.29
N TRP A 54 67.63 -118.06 -25.21
CA TRP A 54 67.47 -116.61 -25.34
C TRP A 54 68.21 -115.85 -24.22
N ASN A 55 68.08 -116.31 -22.96
CA ASN A 55 68.80 -115.71 -21.83
C ASN A 55 70.32 -115.82 -21.99
N ILE A 56 70.86 -116.96 -22.42
CA ILE A 56 72.30 -117.13 -22.68
C ILE A 56 72.78 -116.16 -23.78
N SER A 57 71.97 -115.92 -24.82
CA SER A 57 72.31 -114.98 -25.89
C SER A 57 72.27 -113.51 -25.46
N GLN A 58 71.30 -113.13 -24.60
CA GLN A 58 71.20 -111.80 -24.03
C GLN A 58 72.36 -111.53 -23.08
N ASP A 59 72.67 -112.47 -22.20
CA ASP A 59 73.80 -112.37 -21.26
C ASP A 59 75.13 -112.25 -22.00
N ALA A 60 75.35 -113.02 -23.07
CA ALA A 60 76.55 -112.88 -23.91
C ALA A 60 76.65 -111.50 -24.58
N SER A 61 75.53 -110.93 -25.04
CA SER A 61 75.51 -109.57 -25.62
C SER A 61 75.74 -108.48 -24.56
N LEU A 62 75.19 -108.65 -23.36
CA LEU A 62 75.42 -107.77 -22.22
C LEU A 62 76.86 -107.81 -21.74
N ILE A 63 77.49 -109.00 -21.70
CA ILE A 63 78.91 -109.18 -21.37
C ILE A 63 79.78 -108.45 -22.40
N LEU A 64 79.50 -108.59 -23.70
CA LEU A 64 80.22 -107.83 -24.73
C LEU A 64 80.01 -106.32 -24.55
N LYS A 65 78.80 -105.85 -24.26
CA LYS A 65 78.53 -104.41 -24.06
C LYS A 65 79.04 -103.85 -22.72
N ALA A 66 79.36 -104.72 -21.76
CA ALA A 66 79.99 -104.33 -20.51
C ALA A 66 81.52 -104.39 -20.58
N ASP A 67 82.09 -105.14 -21.53
CA ASP A 67 83.54 -105.15 -21.80
C ASP A 67 83.96 -103.81 -22.41
N LYS A 68 84.78 -103.07 -21.65
CA LYS A 68 85.32 -101.77 -22.06
C LYS A 68 86.02 -101.83 -23.42
N THR A 69 86.73 -102.92 -23.73
CA THR A 69 87.43 -103.11 -25.00
C THR A 69 86.46 -103.19 -26.18
N TYR A 70 85.32 -103.86 -26.01
CA TYR A 70 84.31 -103.98 -27.05
C TYR A 70 83.52 -102.68 -27.25
N VAL A 71 83.20 -101.97 -26.16
CA VAL A 71 82.56 -100.64 -26.23
C VAL A 71 83.47 -99.64 -26.92
N ASP A 72 84.76 -99.57 -26.54
CA ASP A 72 85.73 -98.65 -27.14
C ASP A 72 85.95 -99.01 -28.63
N GLY A 73 86.02 -100.30 -28.99
CA GLY A 73 86.09 -100.75 -30.38
C GLY A 73 84.86 -100.38 -31.22
N SER A 74 83.65 -100.54 -30.66
CA SER A 74 82.40 -100.17 -31.34
C SER A 74 82.18 -98.65 -31.43
N LEU A 75 82.67 -97.87 -30.47
CA LEU A 75 82.60 -96.40 -30.53
C LEU A 75 83.60 -95.87 -31.56
N ASN A 76 84.83 -96.38 -31.57
CA ASN A 76 85.86 -95.94 -32.53
C ASN A 76 85.53 -96.31 -33.98
N ALA A 77 84.72 -97.36 -34.21
CA ALA A 77 84.22 -97.70 -35.54
C ALA A 77 83.01 -96.85 -36.01
N LYS A 78 82.33 -96.14 -35.08
CA LYS A 78 81.21 -95.23 -35.38
C LYS A 78 81.58 -93.75 -35.31
N GLN A 79 82.74 -93.43 -34.77
CA GLN A 79 83.30 -92.10 -34.80
C GLN A 79 83.87 -91.86 -36.20
N ASP A 80 83.26 -90.96 -36.96
CA ASP A 80 83.92 -90.35 -38.12
C ASP A 80 85.23 -89.75 -37.61
N ILE A 81 86.35 -90.40 -37.93
CA ILE A 81 87.68 -89.99 -37.50
C ILE A 81 87.99 -88.68 -38.24
N ILE A 82 87.66 -87.53 -37.66
CA ILE A 82 88.26 -86.26 -38.05
C ILE A 82 89.56 -86.13 -37.23
N PRO A 83 90.74 -86.20 -37.87
CA PRO A 83 92.01 -86.05 -37.17
C PRO A 83 92.08 -84.71 -36.45
N ALA A 84 92.60 -84.72 -35.22
CA ALA A 84 92.79 -83.51 -34.42
C ALA A 84 93.61 -82.47 -35.21
N GLY A 85 92.99 -81.31 -35.50
CA GLY A 85 93.62 -80.19 -36.21
C GLY A 85 92.84 -79.58 -37.37
N THR A 86 91.65 -80.09 -37.73
CA THR A 86 90.84 -79.53 -38.82
C THR A 86 89.54 -78.90 -38.32
N TYR A 87 89.65 -77.79 -37.57
CA TYR A 87 88.52 -76.87 -37.43
C TYR A 87 88.48 -75.96 -38.67
N VAL A 88 87.29 -75.69 -39.20
CA VAL A 88 87.09 -74.78 -40.33
C VAL A 88 87.71 -73.43 -39.97
N LYS A 89 88.74 -72.99 -40.68
CA LYS A 89 89.44 -71.72 -40.39
C LYS A 89 88.44 -70.56 -40.41
N GLU A 90 88.61 -69.62 -39.48
CA GLU A 90 87.79 -68.41 -39.24
C GLU A 90 87.37 -67.64 -40.51
N ALA A 91 88.09 -67.81 -41.62
CA ALA A 91 87.84 -67.14 -42.91
C ALA A 91 86.58 -67.59 -43.69
N SER A 92 85.79 -68.55 -43.20
CA SER A 92 84.56 -69.02 -43.89
C SER A 92 83.27 -68.84 -43.08
N LEU A 93 83.32 -68.06 -42.01
CA LEU A 93 82.14 -67.61 -41.27
C LEU A 93 82.03 -66.10 -41.53
N GLY A 94 80.93 -65.64 -42.15
CA GLY A 94 80.73 -64.21 -42.41
C GLY A 94 80.71 -63.37 -41.13
N ASP A 95 80.78 -62.03 -41.26
CA ASP A 95 81.05 -61.02 -40.20
C ASP A 95 80.15 -61.02 -38.94
N GLY A 96 79.30 -62.02 -38.72
CA GLY A 96 78.41 -62.14 -37.55
C GLY A 96 78.50 -63.45 -36.79
N LEU A 97 79.42 -64.36 -37.14
CA LEU A 97 79.56 -65.67 -36.49
C LEU A 97 80.98 -65.84 -35.95
N VAL A 98 81.13 -65.88 -34.63
CA VAL A 98 82.43 -65.95 -33.95
C VAL A 98 82.47 -67.19 -33.06
N TRP A 99 83.60 -67.89 -33.03
CA TRP A 99 83.83 -68.98 -32.08
C TRP A 99 84.19 -68.41 -30.70
N ASN A 100 83.42 -68.75 -29.67
CA ASN A 100 83.70 -68.35 -28.30
C ASN A 100 83.90 -69.60 -27.43
N ALA A 101 85.11 -69.75 -26.85
CA ALA A 101 85.48 -70.87 -25.98
C ALA A 101 85.14 -72.27 -26.54
N GLY A 102 85.24 -72.45 -27.86
CA GLY A 102 84.96 -73.73 -28.53
C GLY A 102 83.49 -73.96 -28.90
N GLN A 103 82.61 -72.97 -28.71
CA GLN A 103 81.20 -73.02 -29.12
C GLN A 103 80.92 -71.91 -30.16
N LEU A 104 80.15 -72.24 -31.21
CA LEU A 104 79.76 -71.26 -32.24
C LEU A 104 78.64 -70.37 -31.68
N ASP A 105 78.91 -69.07 -31.54
CA ASP A 105 77.89 -68.11 -31.12
C ASP A 105 76.98 -67.78 -32.31
N VAL A 106 75.68 -68.08 -32.16
CA VAL A 106 74.61 -67.85 -33.15
C VAL A 106 73.57 -66.84 -32.67
N SER A 107 73.88 -66.08 -31.61
CA SER A 107 72.98 -65.03 -31.13
C SER A 107 72.88 -63.92 -32.18
N VAL A 108 71.77 -63.91 -32.94
CA VAL A 108 71.53 -62.94 -34.01
C VAL A 108 71.44 -61.52 -33.44
N ALA A 109 72.38 -60.67 -33.82
CA ALA A 109 72.27 -59.23 -33.66
C ALA A 109 71.19 -58.69 -34.64
N GLY A 110 69.91 -58.84 -34.31
CA GLY A 110 68.84 -58.31 -35.16
C GLY A 110 67.42 -58.48 -34.61
N GLY A 111 66.83 -57.37 -34.15
CA GLY A 111 65.37 -57.15 -34.18
C GLY A 111 64.62 -57.19 -32.85
N SER A 112 64.83 -56.20 -31.96
CA SER A 112 63.80 -55.87 -30.96
C SER A 112 62.76 -54.98 -31.63
N GLY A 113 61.53 -55.45 -31.80
CA GLY A 113 60.43 -54.65 -32.37
C GLY A 113 60.29 -53.32 -31.62
N ALA A 114 60.10 -52.22 -32.36
CA ALA A 114 60.03 -50.89 -31.77
C ALA A 114 58.86 -50.78 -30.78
N SER A 115 59.14 -50.30 -29.56
CA SER A 115 58.16 -50.17 -28.48
C SER A 115 57.44 -48.81 -28.44
N SER A 116 57.76 -47.89 -29.35
CA SER A 116 57.12 -46.58 -29.50
C SER A 116 57.12 -46.15 -30.96
N LEU A 117 56.11 -45.37 -31.37
CA LEU A 117 55.94 -44.92 -32.76
C LEU A 117 57.15 -44.15 -33.29
N SER A 118 57.84 -43.39 -32.43
CA SER A 118 59.08 -42.67 -32.74
C SER A 118 60.31 -43.57 -32.97
N GLY A 119 60.23 -44.85 -32.62
CA GLY A 119 61.32 -45.82 -32.78
C GLY A 119 61.28 -46.61 -34.10
N LEU A 120 60.26 -46.38 -34.94
CA LEU A 120 60.17 -46.98 -36.27
C LEU A 120 61.03 -46.19 -37.25
N SER A 121 62.28 -46.59 -37.43
CA SER A 121 63.23 -45.94 -38.35
C SER A 121 63.18 -46.46 -39.78
N ASP A 122 62.45 -47.55 -40.02
CA ASP A 122 62.30 -48.25 -41.30
C ASP A 122 60.92 -48.05 -41.96
N VAL A 123 60.03 -47.27 -41.33
CA VAL A 123 58.70 -46.94 -41.85
C VAL A 123 58.70 -45.52 -42.41
N SER A 124 58.64 -45.40 -43.74
CA SER A 124 58.45 -44.11 -44.41
C SER A 124 56.97 -43.73 -44.47
N ILE A 125 56.57 -42.67 -43.76
CA ILE A 125 55.22 -42.07 -43.90
C ILE A 125 55.31 -40.94 -44.92
N SER A 126 55.06 -41.25 -46.19
CA SER A 126 54.99 -40.25 -47.26
C SER A 126 53.55 -39.71 -47.41
N SER A 127 53.39 -38.50 -47.95
CA SER A 127 52.09 -37.86 -48.28
C SER A 127 51.16 -37.49 -47.10
N LEU A 128 51.72 -37.01 -45.99
CA LEU A 128 50.94 -36.39 -44.91
C LEU A 128 50.48 -34.98 -45.29
N SER A 129 49.22 -34.65 -45.01
CA SER A 129 48.69 -33.27 -45.06
C SER A 129 48.47 -32.71 -43.64
N ASP A 130 48.35 -31.39 -43.53
CA ASP A 130 48.04 -30.74 -42.24
C ASP A 130 46.76 -31.34 -41.64
N LYS A 131 46.84 -31.70 -40.35
CA LYS A 131 45.81 -32.30 -39.50
C LYS A 131 45.45 -33.76 -39.74
N ASP A 132 46.04 -34.47 -40.71
CA ASP A 132 45.75 -35.89 -40.94
C ASP A 132 45.88 -36.72 -39.64
N ALA A 133 45.01 -37.72 -39.49
CA ALA A 133 44.97 -38.55 -38.30
C ALA A 133 45.56 -39.95 -38.56
N LEU A 134 46.41 -40.43 -37.66
CA LEU A 134 46.82 -41.83 -37.63
C LEU A 134 45.77 -42.65 -36.86
N ILE A 135 45.14 -43.61 -37.53
CA ILE A 135 44.13 -44.48 -36.92
C ILE A 135 44.59 -45.93 -37.01
N TYR A 136 44.46 -46.69 -35.93
CA TYR A 136 44.72 -48.13 -35.94
C TYR A 136 43.52 -48.85 -36.58
N ASP A 137 43.72 -49.45 -37.75
CA ASP A 137 42.74 -50.33 -38.38
C ASP A 137 42.92 -51.74 -37.81
N SER A 138 42.03 -52.13 -36.90
CA SER A 138 42.03 -53.44 -36.27
C SER A 138 41.73 -54.58 -37.25
N SER A 139 41.10 -54.30 -38.39
CA SER A 139 40.78 -55.31 -39.40
C SER A 139 42.04 -55.73 -40.15
N ASN A 140 42.93 -54.77 -40.39
CA ASN A 140 44.17 -54.97 -41.13
C ASN A 140 45.40 -55.02 -40.21
N ALA A 141 45.19 -54.89 -38.90
CA ALA A 141 46.19 -54.80 -37.84
C ALA A 141 47.31 -53.78 -38.12
N LYS A 142 46.96 -52.66 -38.78
CA LYS A 142 47.91 -51.64 -39.26
C LYS A 142 47.46 -50.25 -38.86
N TRP A 143 48.42 -49.37 -38.60
CA TRP A 143 48.16 -47.93 -38.53
C TRP A 143 48.03 -47.36 -39.94
N ILE A 144 46.94 -46.67 -40.22
CA ILE A 144 46.66 -46.03 -41.51
C ILE A 144 46.59 -44.50 -41.35
N ASN A 145 47.08 -43.76 -42.35
CA ASN A 145 46.89 -42.31 -42.42
C ASN A 145 45.50 -42.00 -42.99
N VAL A 146 44.70 -41.24 -42.25
CA VAL A 146 43.33 -40.87 -42.64
C VAL A 146 43.27 -39.36 -42.87
N PRO A 147 42.95 -38.91 -44.09
CA PRO A 147 42.79 -37.50 -44.40
C PRO A 147 41.68 -36.86 -43.58
N THR A 148 41.89 -35.62 -43.11
CA THR A 148 40.91 -34.92 -42.24
C THR A 148 39.54 -34.64 -42.84
N THR A 149 39.39 -34.77 -44.16
CA THR A 149 38.11 -34.64 -44.82
C THR A 149 37.18 -35.82 -44.55
N ASP A 150 37.70 -36.96 -44.12
CA ASP A 150 36.92 -38.19 -43.87
C ASP A 150 36.98 -38.63 -42.40
N ILE A 151 36.73 -37.66 -41.50
CA ILE A 151 36.46 -37.91 -40.07
C ILE A 151 34.97 -38.31 -39.89
N SER A 152 34.24 -38.54 -40.98
CA SER A 152 32.82 -38.90 -41.04
C SER A 152 32.44 -40.06 -40.11
N SER A 153 33.37 -41.02 -39.93
CA SER A 153 33.18 -42.20 -39.09
C SER A 153 33.59 -41.99 -37.62
N LEU A 154 34.24 -40.89 -37.29
CA LEU A 154 34.70 -40.54 -35.93
C LEU A 154 33.70 -39.66 -35.17
N TYR A 155 32.73 -39.07 -35.86
CA TYR A 155 31.59 -38.42 -35.22
C TYR A 155 30.45 -39.41 -35.12
N TYR A 156 30.12 -39.88 -33.92
CA TYR A 156 28.74 -40.29 -33.63
C TYR A 156 27.84 -39.18 -34.19
N GLU A 157 26.95 -39.55 -35.11
CA GLU A 157 26.24 -38.63 -36.01
C GLU A 157 25.89 -37.30 -35.34
N ARG A 158 26.40 -36.19 -35.89
CA ARG A 158 26.09 -34.82 -35.46
C ARG A 158 24.57 -34.57 -35.27
N ILE A 159 23.74 -35.36 -35.95
CA ILE A 159 22.28 -35.44 -35.86
C ILE A 159 21.79 -35.76 -34.43
N TYR A 160 22.45 -36.65 -33.68
CA TYR A 160 22.00 -37.01 -32.33
C TYR A 160 22.36 -35.97 -31.26
N ILE A 161 23.46 -35.25 -31.45
CA ILE A 161 23.84 -34.13 -30.56
C ILE A 161 22.91 -32.94 -30.81
N ASP A 162 22.68 -32.57 -32.06
CA ASP A 162 21.75 -31.49 -32.41
C ASP A 162 20.31 -31.85 -32.04
N GLY A 163 19.87 -33.10 -32.27
CA GLY A 163 18.53 -33.57 -31.89
C GLY A 163 18.29 -33.60 -30.38
N SER A 164 19.27 -34.04 -29.58
CA SER A 164 19.14 -34.10 -28.11
C SER A 164 19.22 -32.71 -27.46
N LEU A 165 19.99 -31.79 -28.02
CA LEU A 165 19.97 -30.37 -27.63
C LEU A 165 18.65 -29.70 -28.03
N ASN A 166 18.15 -29.97 -29.24
CA ASN A 166 16.92 -29.39 -29.78
C ASN A 166 15.64 -29.97 -29.14
N ALA A 167 15.71 -31.19 -28.57
CA ALA A 167 14.61 -31.80 -27.81
C ALA A 167 14.59 -31.41 -26.32
N LYS A 168 15.76 -31.18 -25.69
CA LYS A 168 15.81 -30.68 -24.29
C LYS A 168 15.53 -29.18 -24.18
N VAL A 169 15.77 -28.42 -25.23
CA VAL A 169 15.35 -27.02 -25.36
C VAL A 169 14.66 -26.91 -26.71
N ASN A 170 13.35 -27.15 -26.74
CA ASN A 170 12.55 -26.91 -27.93
C ASN A 170 12.58 -25.40 -28.21
N ARG A 171 13.57 -24.97 -28.98
CA ARG A 171 14.03 -23.58 -29.10
C ARG A 171 12.88 -22.66 -29.47
N THR A 172 11.96 -23.13 -30.31
CA THR A 172 10.72 -22.44 -30.69
C THR A 172 9.77 -22.16 -29.52
N LEU A 173 9.62 -23.09 -28.56
CA LEU A 173 8.79 -22.88 -27.37
C LEU A 173 9.46 -21.94 -26.37
N PHE A 174 10.78 -22.04 -26.23
CA PHE A 174 11.56 -21.12 -25.41
C PHE A 174 11.48 -19.69 -25.97
N ASP A 175 11.68 -19.53 -27.28
CA ASP A 175 11.60 -18.25 -27.98
C ASP A 175 10.18 -17.65 -27.90
N SER A 176 9.14 -18.47 -28.02
CA SER A 176 7.74 -18.05 -27.85
C SER A 176 7.45 -17.58 -26.41
N SER A 177 7.99 -18.28 -25.41
CA SER A 177 7.84 -17.89 -24.00
C SER A 177 8.57 -16.58 -23.70
N LEU A 178 9.77 -16.41 -24.25
CA LEU A 178 10.54 -15.16 -24.13
C LEU A 178 9.83 -13.98 -24.80
N LEU A 179 9.26 -14.20 -25.99
CA LEU A 179 8.45 -13.20 -26.70
C LEU A 179 7.20 -12.81 -25.89
N SER A 180 6.50 -13.79 -25.31
CA SER A 180 5.34 -13.53 -24.46
C SER A 180 5.70 -12.71 -23.21
N ILE A 181 6.80 -13.04 -22.53
CA ILE A 181 7.28 -12.28 -21.38
C ILE A 181 7.63 -10.85 -21.80
N THR A 182 8.31 -10.68 -22.93
CA THR A 182 8.67 -9.37 -23.46
C THR A 182 7.44 -8.52 -23.75
N ASN A 183 6.41 -9.08 -24.40
CA ASN A 183 5.16 -8.39 -24.67
C ASN A 183 4.40 -8.03 -23.39
N ASN A 184 4.38 -8.94 -22.41
CA ASN A 184 3.77 -8.67 -21.11
C ASN A 184 4.48 -7.52 -20.38
N ASN A 185 5.82 -7.49 -20.39
CA ASN A 185 6.59 -6.40 -19.80
C ASN A 185 6.33 -5.08 -20.51
N LEU A 186 6.29 -5.06 -21.85
CA LEU A 186 5.94 -3.85 -22.62
C LEU A 186 4.54 -3.32 -22.26
N SER A 187 3.56 -4.23 -22.11
CA SER A 187 2.20 -3.87 -21.71
C SER A 187 2.13 -3.35 -20.26
N GLN A 188 2.93 -3.93 -19.36
CA GLN A 188 3.04 -3.47 -17.97
C GLN A 188 3.69 -2.09 -17.92
N ASP A 189 4.78 -1.87 -18.65
CA ASP A 189 5.46 -0.57 -18.74
C ASP A 189 4.53 0.51 -19.26
N ALA A 190 3.75 0.23 -20.32
CA ALA A 190 2.72 1.14 -20.82
C ALA A 190 1.67 1.48 -19.75
N SER A 191 1.23 0.48 -18.97
CA SER A 191 0.27 0.68 -17.89
C SER A 191 0.86 1.51 -16.73
N ILE A 192 2.13 1.29 -16.39
CA ILE A 192 2.86 2.07 -15.38
C ILE A 192 2.98 3.53 -15.83
N ILE A 193 3.30 3.77 -17.11
CA ILE A 193 3.35 5.12 -17.67
C ILE A 193 1.99 5.81 -17.57
N ALA A 194 0.91 5.12 -17.96
CA ALA A 194 -0.44 5.67 -17.87
C ALA A 194 -0.84 6.05 -16.42
N LEU A 195 -0.51 5.21 -15.44
CA LEU A 195 -0.74 5.50 -14.02
C LEU A 195 0.07 6.71 -13.54
N ARG A 196 1.33 6.83 -13.95
CA ARG A 196 2.16 8.00 -13.61
C ARG A 196 1.58 9.29 -14.18
N THR A 197 1.14 9.27 -15.45
CA THR A 197 0.45 10.41 -16.06
C THR A 197 -0.84 10.77 -15.32
N ALA A 198 -1.64 9.78 -14.93
CA ALA A 198 -2.84 10.00 -14.13
C ALA A 198 -2.52 10.67 -12.78
N ASN A 199 -1.49 10.20 -12.08
CA ASN A 199 -1.03 10.83 -10.83
C ASN A 199 -0.58 12.27 -11.05
N THR A 200 0.20 12.56 -12.10
CA THR A 200 0.61 13.94 -12.41
C THR A 200 -0.60 14.86 -12.66
N ASN A 201 -1.64 14.36 -13.33
CA ASN A 201 -2.88 15.11 -13.54
C ASN A 201 -3.64 15.33 -12.23
N GLN A 202 -3.65 14.34 -11.33
CA GLN A 202 -4.23 14.47 -9.99
C GLN A 202 -3.47 15.49 -9.15
N ASP A 203 -2.14 15.43 -9.12
CA ASP A 203 -1.29 16.39 -8.39
C ASP A 203 -1.55 17.83 -8.88
N THR A 204 -1.65 18.01 -10.20
CA THR A 204 -1.99 19.31 -10.81
C THR A 204 -3.38 19.80 -10.35
N SER A 205 -4.37 18.91 -10.33
CA SER A 205 -5.74 19.23 -9.90
C SER A 205 -5.80 19.59 -8.40
N ILE A 206 -5.05 18.86 -7.57
CA ILE A 206 -4.92 19.13 -6.13
C ILE A 206 -4.25 20.49 -5.90
N ALA A 207 -3.18 20.80 -6.64
CA ALA A 207 -2.51 22.09 -6.55
C ALA A 207 -3.44 23.26 -6.89
N LEU A 208 -4.27 23.12 -7.93
CA LEU A 208 -5.29 24.11 -8.27
C LEU A 208 -6.33 24.27 -7.16
N LEU A 209 -6.84 23.17 -6.60
CA LEU A 209 -7.81 23.20 -5.51
C LEU A 209 -7.25 23.92 -4.26
N ASN A 210 -6.01 23.61 -3.88
CA ASN A 210 -5.34 24.26 -2.77
C ASN A 210 -5.16 25.77 -3.02
N GLY A 211 -4.84 26.18 -4.26
CA GLY A 211 -4.75 27.60 -4.63
C GLY A 211 -6.10 28.33 -4.53
N TRP A 212 -7.19 27.67 -4.92
CA TRP A 212 -8.55 28.19 -4.74
C TRP A 212 -8.92 28.35 -3.26
N GLN A 213 -8.56 27.40 -2.40
CA GLN A 213 -8.79 27.49 -0.96
C GLN A 213 -8.06 28.68 -0.33
N VAL A 214 -6.78 28.86 -0.65
CA VAL A 214 -6.00 30.03 -0.16
C VAL A 214 -6.65 31.35 -0.56
N SER A 215 -7.18 31.43 -1.79
CA SER A 215 -7.86 32.63 -2.29
C SER A 215 -9.21 32.88 -1.58
N GLN A 216 -9.96 31.81 -1.27
CA GLN A 216 -11.18 31.93 -0.44
C GLN A 216 -10.86 32.38 0.98
N ASP A 217 -9.84 31.80 1.62
CA ASP A 217 -9.43 32.17 2.98
C ASP A 217 -9.03 33.65 3.04
N ALA A 218 -8.27 34.14 2.06
CA ALA A 218 -7.91 35.55 1.95
C ALA A 218 -9.15 36.47 1.81
N SER A 219 -10.15 36.03 1.03
CA SER A 219 -11.41 36.76 0.86
C SER A 219 -12.22 36.81 2.16
N ILE A 220 -12.30 35.69 2.89
CA ILE A 220 -12.98 35.61 4.19
C ILE A 220 -12.30 36.52 5.23
N ILE A 221 -10.96 36.55 5.25
CA ILE A 221 -10.19 37.46 6.12
C ILE A 221 -10.56 38.91 5.83
N THR A 222 -10.63 39.30 4.55
CA THR A 222 -10.99 40.66 4.13
C THR A 222 -12.41 41.05 4.56
N LEU A 223 -13.36 40.13 4.42
CA LEU A 223 -14.74 40.35 4.88
C LEU A 223 -14.81 40.51 6.40
N ARG A 224 -14.09 39.67 7.16
CA ARG A 224 -14.01 39.79 8.62
C ARG A 224 -13.42 41.12 9.07
N ALA A 225 -12.35 41.59 8.42
CA ALA A 225 -11.76 42.89 8.70
C ALA A 225 -12.72 44.05 8.41
N THR A 226 -13.52 43.93 7.34
CA THR A 226 -14.56 44.90 7.00
C THR A 226 -15.64 44.95 8.08
N ASN A 227 -16.11 43.79 8.56
CA ASN A 227 -17.08 43.73 9.66
C ASN A 227 -16.54 44.37 10.95
N VAL A 228 -15.29 44.10 11.32
CA VAL A 228 -14.65 44.75 12.49
C VAL A 228 -14.65 46.27 12.36
N THR A 229 -14.40 46.79 11.15
CA THR A 229 -14.43 48.24 10.89
C THR A 229 -15.86 48.81 10.97
N GLN A 230 -16.84 48.06 10.48
CA GLN A 230 -18.26 48.43 10.60
C GLN A 230 -18.71 48.42 12.06
N ASP A 231 -18.35 47.41 12.84
CA ASP A 231 -18.67 47.31 14.27
C ASP A 231 -18.08 48.49 15.06
N ALA A 232 -16.85 48.89 14.75
CA ALA A 232 -16.22 50.09 15.32
C ALA A 232 -16.97 51.37 14.95
N SER A 233 -17.44 51.48 13.71
CA SER A 233 -18.24 52.62 13.22
C SER A 233 -19.61 52.69 13.91
N ILE A 234 -20.30 51.55 14.03
CA ILE A 234 -21.58 51.44 14.75
C ILE A 234 -21.41 51.80 16.22
N THR A 235 -20.34 51.33 16.86
CA THR A 235 -20.01 51.67 18.26
C THR A 235 -19.82 53.18 18.42
N SER A 236 -19.11 53.81 17.48
CA SER A 236 -18.91 55.26 17.48
C SER A 236 -20.22 56.02 17.31
N LEU A 237 -21.09 55.57 16.40
CA LEU A 237 -22.43 56.14 16.20
C LEU A 237 -23.30 56.02 17.46
N ARG A 238 -23.35 54.85 18.08
CA ARG A 238 -24.07 54.65 19.35
C ARG A 238 -23.53 55.55 20.46
N GLY A 239 -22.21 55.74 20.52
CA GLY A 239 -21.60 56.70 21.45
C GLY A 239 -22.05 58.14 21.19
N TRP A 240 -22.17 58.52 19.92
CA TRP A 240 -22.69 59.83 19.54
C TRP A 240 -24.19 59.98 19.88
N GLU A 241 -25.01 58.96 19.63
CA GLU A 241 -26.43 58.94 20.02
C GLU A 241 -26.57 59.09 21.55
N LEU A 242 -25.83 58.33 22.35
CA LEU A 242 -25.83 58.47 23.81
C LEU A 242 -25.44 59.89 24.24
N SER A 243 -24.48 60.52 23.56
CA SER A 243 -24.08 61.91 23.86
C SER A 243 -25.17 62.92 23.49
N GLN A 244 -25.88 62.71 22.38
CA GLN A 244 -27.03 63.53 21.99
C GLN A 244 -28.20 63.33 22.95
N ASP A 245 -28.54 62.10 23.28
CA ASP A 245 -29.59 61.76 24.24
C ASP A 245 -29.28 62.41 25.59
N ALA A 246 -28.04 62.33 26.08
CA ALA A 246 -27.59 63.03 27.28
C ALA A 246 -27.72 64.56 27.15
N SER A 247 -27.39 65.13 25.99
CA SER A 247 -27.56 66.57 25.74
C SER A 247 -29.03 66.99 25.71
N ILE A 248 -29.93 66.19 25.13
CA ILE A 248 -31.37 66.41 25.09
C ILE A 248 -31.97 66.28 26.49
N LEU A 249 -31.47 65.34 27.30
CA LEU A 249 -31.86 65.16 28.70
C LEU A 249 -31.33 66.28 29.60
N LEU A 250 -30.25 66.97 29.21
CA LEU A 250 -29.71 68.13 29.91
C LEU A 250 -30.40 69.45 29.51
N ARG A 251 -30.96 69.53 28.28
CA ARG A 251 -31.75 70.68 27.79
C ARG A 251 -33.01 71.05 28.60
N PRO A 252 -33.68 70.20 29.40
CA PRO A 252 -34.76 70.62 30.28
C PRO A 252 -34.25 71.15 31.63
N LEU A 253 -32.96 70.99 31.98
CA LEU A 253 -32.51 71.17 33.37
C LEU A 253 -31.50 72.31 33.62
N THR A 254 -30.86 72.89 32.60
CA THR A 254 -29.99 74.05 32.82
C THR A 254 -30.07 75.05 31.68
N THR A 255 -30.81 76.15 31.90
CA THR A 255 -30.46 77.55 31.55
C THR A 255 -29.96 77.93 30.14
N TYR A 256 -29.96 77.03 29.15
CA TYR A 256 -29.41 77.26 27.80
C TYR A 256 -30.35 76.78 26.69
N VAL A 257 -31.64 77.00 26.87
CA VAL A 257 -32.50 77.31 25.72
C VAL A 257 -32.41 78.82 25.59
N ASP A 258 -31.98 79.32 24.44
CA ASP A 258 -32.09 80.74 24.11
C ASP A 258 -33.48 81.22 24.54
N GLY A 259 -33.57 82.38 25.19
CA GLY A 259 -34.76 82.81 25.94
C GLY A 259 -36.08 82.86 25.15
N SER A 260 -36.08 82.51 23.86
CA SER A 260 -37.24 82.30 23.00
C SER A 260 -38.18 81.20 23.54
N LEU A 261 -37.69 80.16 24.23
CA LEU A 261 -38.56 79.16 24.89
C LEU A 261 -38.93 79.52 26.34
N ASN A 262 -38.20 80.44 26.99
CA ASN A 262 -38.53 80.96 28.32
C ASN A 262 -39.68 81.98 28.30
N LEU A 263 -40.21 82.33 27.12
CA LEU A 263 -41.32 83.27 26.96
C LEU A 263 -42.72 82.66 27.09
N LYS A 264 -42.87 81.35 27.38
CA LYS A 264 -44.19 80.75 27.63
C LYS A 264 -44.46 80.31 29.06
N MET A 265 -43.48 80.36 29.97
CA MET A 265 -43.71 80.01 31.38
C MET A 265 -42.66 80.66 32.30
N ASN A 266 -42.73 81.98 32.48
CA ASN A 266 -41.98 82.66 33.52
C ASN A 266 -42.72 82.53 34.86
N ILE A 267 -42.59 81.38 35.52
CA ILE A 267 -43.01 81.19 36.92
C ILE A 267 -41.77 81.26 37.78
N ILE A 268 -41.32 82.48 38.06
CA ILE A 268 -40.30 82.75 39.08
C ILE A 268 -40.96 83.66 40.12
N ASP A 269 -41.71 83.06 41.05
CA ASP A 269 -41.93 83.63 42.37
C ASP A 269 -42.12 82.48 43.37
N VAL A 270 -41.06 82.21 44.13
CA VAL A 270 -40.91 81.08 45.06
C VAL A 270 -41.67 81.31 46.38
N SER A 271 -42.75 82.11 46.38
CA SER A 271 -43.42 82.51 47.63
C SER A 271 -44.92 82.28 47.72
N THR A 272 -45.61 81.85 46.65
CA THR A 272 -47.05 81.53 46.74
C THR A 272 -47.42 80.41 45.79
N THR A 273 -48.13 79.39 46.28
CA THR A 273 -48.64 78.19 45.61
C THR A 273 -49.67 78.44 44.49
N TYR A 274 -49.67 79.62 43.86
CA TYR A 274 -50.58 79.99 42.78
C TYR A 274 -49.82 80.62 41.61
N LEU A 275 -50.30 80.35 40.39
CA LEU A 275 -49.88 81.02 39.17
C LEU A 275 -50.24 82.51 39.25
N LYS A 276 -49.29 83.37 39.60
CA LYS A 276 -49.44 84.82 39.39
C LYS A 276 -49.14 85.10 37.92
N ILE A 277 -50.15 85.54 37.16
CA ILE A 277 -49.90 86.22 35.89
C ILE A 277 -49.27 87.56 36.28
N ASN A 278 -48.00 87.76 35.95
CA ASN A 278 -47.34 89.06 36.12
C ASN A 278 -47.91 90.03 35.08
N ASP A 279 -49.10 90.54 35.36
CA ASP A 279 -49.84 91.44 34.46
C ASP A 279 -49.42 92.89 34.72
N ALA A 280 -48.20 93.22 34.30
CA ALA A 280 -47.81 94.61 34.08
C ALA A 280 -48.33 95.15 32.72
N SER A 281 -49.14 94.38 31.99
CA SER A 281 -49.66 94.75 30.67
C SER A 281 -50.99 95.49 30.84
N SER A 282 -51.07 96.73 30.36
CA SER A 282 -52.31 97.52 30.36
C SER A 282 -53.41 96.97 29.44
N ASN A 283 -53.17 95.86 28.73
CA ASN A 283 -53.97 95.51 27.57
C ASN A 283 -54.93 94.32 27.78
N TYR A 284 -54.65 93.30 28.62
CA TYR A 284 -55.57 92.22 29.07
C TYR A 284 -54.88 91.49 30.25
N ALA A 285 -55.44 91.13 31.42
CA ALA A 285 -56.79 91.07 31.96
C ALA A 285 -56.76 91.36 33.47
N LYS A 286 -57.16 92.57 33.89
CA LYS A 286 -57.41 92.89 35.30
C LYS A 286 -58.68 92.18 35.78
N ARG A 287 -58.55 91.24 36.71
CA ARG A 287 -59.62 91.02 37.69
C ARG A 287 -59.11 90.53 39.04
N LEU A 288 -58.37 91.40 39.72
CA LEU A 288 -58.50 91.51 41.17
C LEU A 288 -59.36 92.74 41.45
N THR A 289 -60.60 92.50 41.84
CA THR A 289 -61.52 93.53 42.33
C THR A 289 -61.05 93.96 43.71
N TYR A 290 -60.62 95.21 43.87
CA TYR A 290 -60.30 95.77 45.19
C TYR A 290 -61.58 96.30 45.86
N PHE A 291 -61.61 96.27 47.19
CA PHE A 291 -62.66 96.89 47.99
C PHE A 291 -62.20 98.27 48.47
N THR A 292 -62.91 99.32 48.07
CA THR A 292 -62.81 100.65 48.66
C THR A 292 -63.83 100.73 49.80
N THR A 293 -63.37 100.64 51.05
CA THR A 293 -64.24 100.74 52.22
C THR A 293 -64.53 102.20 52.59
N VAL A 294 -65.81 102.55 52.73
CA VAL A 294 -66.30 103.90 53.02
C VAL A 294 -67.04 103.90 54.36
N ASN A 295 -66.46 104.63 55.32
CA ASN A 295 -67.00 104.84 56.67
C ASN A 295 -67.44 106.29 56.90
N ALA A 296 -68.07 106.92 55.89
CA ALA A 296 -68.47 108.32 55.92
C ALA A 296 -69.90 108.51 55.38
N SER A 297 -70.57 109.59 55.78
CA SER A 297 -71.94 109.91 55.33
C SER A 297 -72.03 110.37 53.88
N THR A 298 -70.91 110.73 53.26
CA THR A 298 -70.78 111.09 51.84
C THR A 298 -69.48 110.55 51.26
N TYR A 299 -69.49 110.17 49.99
CA TYR A 299 -68.28 109.77 49.27
C TYR A 299 -68.35 110.18 47.80
N LEU A 300 -67.28 110.78 47.31
CA LEU A 300 -67.12 111.17 45.91
C LEU A 300 -66.34 110.07 45.19
N VAL A 301 -66.93 109.49 44.14
CA VAL A 301 -66.35 108.39 43.39
C VAL A 301 -65.11 108.85 42.62
N ASN A 302 -63.99 108.15 42.80
CA ASN A 302 -62.72 108.45 42.15
C ASN A 302 -62.55 107.60 40.88
N PRO A 303 -61.80 108.08 39.86
CA PRO A 303 -61.45 107.26 38.70
C PRO A 303 -60.79 105.92 39.05
N SER A 304 -60.11 105.82 40.20
CA SER A 304 -59.50 104.59 40.72
C SER A 304 -60.51 103.54 41.19
N ASP A 305 -61.77 103.89 41.40
CA ASP A 305 -62.82 102.94 41.78
C ASP A 305 -63.37 102.15 40.56
N ASN A 306 -62.88 102.46 39.36
CA ASN A 306 -63.26 101.74 38.16
C ASN A 306 -62.90 100.26 38.29
N LEU A 307 -63.87 99.39 38.02
CA LEU A 307 -63.83 97.93 38.16
C LEU A 307 -63.60 97.40 39.58
N ASN A 308 -63.68 98.28 40.60
CA ASN A 308 -63.60 97.94 42.01
C ASN A 308 -65.00 97.88 42.68
N ILE A 309 -65.03 97.44 43.94
CA ILE A 309 -66.23 97.47 44.78
C ILE A 309 -66.09 98.58 45.81
N ILE A 310 -67.07 99.48 45.88
CA ILE A 310 -67.18 100.48 46.95
C ILE A 310 -68.11 99.90 48.02
N GLN A 311 -67.55 99.55 49.16
CA GLN A 311 -68.29 99.02 50.30
C GLN A 311 -68.61 100.15 51.29
N CYS A 312 -69.88 100.40 51.55
CA CYS A 312 -70.32 101.43 52.48
C CYS A 312 -70.70 100.80 53.83
N ASP A 313 -69.90 101.06 54.86
CA ASP A 313 -70.07 100.55 56.23
C ASP A 313 -70.91 101.52 57.11
N THR A 314 -71.58 102.49 56.48
CA THR A 314 -72.54 103.41 57.12
C THR A 314 -73.56 103.88 56.09
N SER A 315 -74.57 104.65 56.50
CA SER A 315 -75.48 105.32 55.55
C SER A 315 -74.73 106.41 54.81
N THR A 316 -74.59 106.27 53.49
CA THR A 316 -73.71 107.10 52.67
C THR A 316 -74.41 107.63 51.43
N VAL A 317 -74.17 108.89 51.07
CA VAL A 317 -74.48 109.41 49.73
C VAL A 317 -73.24 109.26 48.85
N ILE A 318 -73.33 108.38 47.85
CA ILE A 318 -72.27 108.14 46.87
C ILE A 318 -72.54 109.06 45.68
N THR A 319 -71.63 109.98 45.42
CA THR A 319 -71.76 110.94 44.31
C THR A 319 -70.84 110.55 43.17
N PHE A 320 -71.42 110.32 42.00
CA PHE A 320 -70.73 110.07 40.75
C PHE A 320 -70.56 111.40 39.99
N PRO A 321 -69.32 111.93 39.86
CA PRO A 321 -69.09 113.17 39.15
C PRO A 321 -69.07 112.95 37.62
N ASP A 322 -69.50 113.96 36.86
CA ASP A 322 -69.50 113.94 35.39
C ASP A 322 -68.08 113.89 34.78
N THR A 323 -67.04 114.06 35.61
CA THR A 323 -65.62 113.95 35.22
C THR A 323 -65.11 112.52 35.09
N LEU A 324 -65.92 111.50 35.43
CA LEU A 324 -65.55 110.10 35.22
C LEU A 324 -65.53 109.76 33.72
N GLU A 325 -64.62 108.89 33.28
CA GLU A 325 -64.53 108.49 31.87
C GLU A 325 -65.75 107.69 31.41
N ALA A 326 -66.09 107.78 30.12
CA ALA A 326 -67.12 106.92 29.52
C ALA A 326 -66.68 105.45 29.60
N GLY A 327 -67.56 104.56 30.05
CA GLY A 327 -67.24 103.16 30.31
C GLY A 327 -66.72 102.87 31.72
N PHE A 328 -66.62 103.88 32.60
CA PHE A 328 -66.42 103.66 34.03
C PHE A 328 -67.52 102.75 34.59
N SER A 329 -67.16 101.72 35.34
CA SER A 329 -68.08 100.76 35.95
C SER A 329 -67.59 100.39 37.35
N THR A 330 -68.38 100.64 38.39
CA THR A 330 -68.05 100.25 39.77
C THR A 330 -69.25 99.57 40.41
N THR A 331 -69.03 98.73 41.42
CA THR A 331 -70.13 98.14 42.20
C THR A 331 -70.17 98.77 43.58
N VAL A 332 -71.30 99.34 43.96
CA VAL A 332 -71.52 99.92 45.29
C VAL A 332 -72.32 98.93 46.12
N MET A 333 -71.90 98.66 47.35
CA MET A 333 -72.57 97.74 48.28
C MET A 333 -72.85 98.41 49.62
N LEU A 334 -74.03 98.18 50.20
CA LEU A 334 -74.36 98.52 51.59
C LEU A 334 -73.88 97.39 52.52
N ASN A 335 -73.06 97.69 53.52
CA ASN A 335 -72.55 96.72 54.50
C ASN A 335 -72.92 97.10 55.94
N VAL A 336 -74.17 97.52 56.16
CA VAL A 336 -74.75 97.71 57.49
C VAL A 336 -76.15 97.13 57.57
N SER A 337 -76.51 96.64 58.76
CA SER A 337 -77.83 96.05 59.04
C SER A 337 -78.95 97.09 59.11
N THR A 338 -78.62 98.35 59.38
CA THR A 338 -79.57 99.47 59.44
C THR A 338 -78.96 100.70 58.77
N GLY A 339 -79.63 101.23 57.74
CA GLY A 339 -79.16 102.38 56.99
C GLY A 339 -79.53 102.30 55.51
N TYR A 340 -79.08 103.28 54.73
CA TYR A 340 -79.21 103.22 53.27
C TYR A 340 -78.03 103.90 52.59
N VAL A 341 -77.65 103.39 51.42
CA VAL A 341 -76.77 104.11 50.49
C VAL A 341 -77.63 104.79 49.45
N THR A 342 -77.40 106.08 49.17
CA THR A 342 -78.03 106.80 48.06
C THR A 342 -77.00 107.00 46.95
N LEU A 343 -77.33 106.57 45.74
CA LEU A 343 -76.54 106.82 44.54
C LEU A 343 -76.99 108.15 43.92
N ASN A 344 -76.06 109.08 43.80
CA ASN A 344 -76.32 110.43 43.33
C ASN A 344 -75.44 110.74 42.11
N ALA A 345 -76.05 111.24 41.05
CA ALA A 345 -75.36 111.70 39.84
C ALA A 345 -76.18 112.80 39.17
N SER A 346 -75.61 113.54 38.22
CA SER A 346 -76.31 114.58 37.46
C SER A 346 -77.52 114.01 36.71
N THR A 347 -77.34 112.89 36.01
CA THR A 347 -78.40 112.12 35.35
C THR A 347 -78.28 110.64 35.71
N PHE A 348 -79.00 110.20 36.75
CA PHE A 348 -79.03 108.80 37.18
C PHE A 348 -80.29 108.08 36.67
N ARG A 349 -80.10 106.92 36.04
CA ARG A 349 -81.17 106.08 35.49
C ARG A 349 -81.12 104.68 36.10
N ALA A 350 -82.20 104.28 36.75
CA ALA A 350 -82.39 102.95 37.30
C ALA A 350 -83.88 102.55 37.21
N THR A 351 -84.16 101.27 37.36
CA THR A 351 -85.53 100.74 37.39
C THR A 351 -86.36 101.47 38.45
N ASP A 352 -87.58 101.87 38.09
CA ASP A 352 -88.52 102.62 38.94
C ASP A 352 -87.96 103.92 39.54
N ALA A 353 -86.94 104.51 38.92
CA ALA A 353 -86.21 105.68 39.42
C ALA A 353 -85.60 105.49 40.84
N SER A 354 -85.38 104.23 41.24
CA SER A 354 -84.84 103.89 42.56
C SER A 354 -83.34 104.22 42.64
N VAL A 355 -82.95 104.96 43.66
CA VAL A 355 -81.57 105.43 43.86
C VAL A 355 -80.93 104.92 45.15
N ARG A 356 -81.62 104.05 45.90
CA ARG A 356 -81.16 103.62 47.23
C ARG A 356 -80.93 102.12 47.33
N LEU A 357 -79.88 101.75 48.05
CA LEU A 357 -79.67 100.41 48.58
C LEU A 357 -80.10 100.44 50.05
N LYS A 358 -81.08 99.62 50.44
CA LYS A 358 -81.68 99.63 51.79
C LYS A 358 -81.45 98.34 52.57
N ASP A 359 -81.19 97.23 51.87
CA ASP A 359 -80.96 95.92 52.49
C ASP A 359 -79.46 95.69 52.67
N MET A 360 -79.05 95.10 53.80
CA MET A 360 -77.65 94.72 54.02
C MET A 360 -77.17 93.79 52.90
N TYR A 361 -75.98 94.06 52.36
CA TYR A 361 -75.37 93.41 51.19
C TYR A 361 -76.09 93.66 49.86
N ALA A 362 -77.12 94.51 49.83
CA ALA A 362 -77.64 95.01 48.57
C ALA A 362 -76.53 95.74 47.83
N ALA A 363 -76.36 95.40 46.55
CA ALA A 363 -75.38 96.03 45.70
C ALA A 363 -76.02 96.55 44.41
N ALA A 364 -75.43 97.61 43.87
CA ALA A 364 -75.74 98.08 42.53
C ALA A 364 -74.46 98.39 41.78
N THR A 365 -74.38 97.88 40.56
CA THR A 365 -73.35 98.27 39.62
C THR A 365 -73.79 99.56 38.93
N VAL A 366 -72.91 100.56 38.96
CA VAL A 366 -73.13 101.85 38.32
C VAL A 366 -72.16 101.99 37.17
N VAL A 367 -72.71 102.26 35.98
CA VAL A 367 -71.95 102.40 34.73
C VAL A 367 -72.16 103.78 34.15
N HIS A 368 -71.08 104.46 33.80
CA HIS A 368 -71.12 105.74 33.09
C HIS A 368 -71.20 105.50 31.57
N GLN A 369 -72.30 105.88 30.94
CA GLN A 369 -72.47 105.79 29.48
C GLN A 369 -71.65 106.86 28.73
N GLY A 370 -71.26 107.93 29.43
CA GLY A 370 -70.74 109.16 28.85
C GLY A 370 -71.75 110.31 28.98
N SER A 371 -71.28 111.53 28.74
CA SER A 371 -72.10 112.76 28.79
C SER A 371 -72.85 112.96 30.11
N GLY A 372 -72.33 112.46 31.25
CA GLY A 372 -72.94 112.60 32.58
C GLY A 372 -74.12 111.65 32.84
N VAL A 373 -74.35 110.67 31.96
CA VAL A 373 -75.44 109.70 32.11
C VAL A 373 -74.95 108.43 32.79
N PHE A 374 -75.53 108.12 33.95
CA PHE A 374 -75.19 106.95 34.75
C PHE A 374 -76.36 105.97 34.82
N TYR A 375 -76.10 104.69 34.56
CA TYR A 375 -77.07 103.62 34.80
C TYR A 375 -76.71 102.85 36.06
N GLY A 376 -77.70 102.68 36.94
CA GLY A 376 -77.61 101.80 38.09
C GLY A 376 -78.39 100.51 37.86
N PHE A 377 -77.74 99.37 38.05
CA PHE A 377 -78.36 98.05 37.95
C PHE A 377 -78.11 97.27 39.24
N GLY A 378 -79.13 96.64 39.82
CA GLY A 378 -78.99 95.82 41.02
C GLY A 378 -80.16 96.00 41.99
N ASN A 379 -79.89 95.86 43.27
CA ASN A 379 -80.89 95.85 44.35
C ASN A 379 -81.36 97.25 44.78
N LEU A 380 -81.59 98.16 43.83
CA LEU A 380 -82.06 99.52 44.09
C LEU A 380 -83.57 99.52 44.41
N LYS A 381 -83.97 100.19 45.51
CA LYS A 381 -85.36 100.23 46.04
C LYS A 381 -85.70 101.51 46.80
#